data_AF-A0A7W0N7X9-F1
#
_entry.id   AF-A0A7W0N7X9-F1
#
_cell.length_a   1.000
_cell.length_b   1.000
_cell.length_c   1.000
_cell.angle_alpha   90.00
_cell.angle_beta   90.00
_cell.angle_gamma   90.00
#
_symmetry.space_group_name_H-M   'P 1'
#
loop_
_entity.id
_entity.type
_entity.pdbx_description
1 polymer ?
#
loop_
_entity_poly.entity_id
_entity_poly.type
_entity_poly.pdbx_seq_one_letter_code
_entity_poly.pdbx_strand_id
1 'polypeptide(L)'
;MAVFRLTIRKIGAAVFHVDKSCTRCVITTIDQKSGEKMGAEPLKTLASYRIPKRSIKKKILFGQNLIAGNVGAEIRVGDQLEILEIKNLKN
;
A
#
# COMPACT_ATOMS: atom_id res chain seq x y z
N MET A 1 -13.99 16.92 -9.92
CA MET A 1 -13.87 15.49 -9.50
C MET A 1 -13.66 15.45 -8.01
N ALA A 2 -14.60 14.87 -7.24
CA ALA A 2 -14.38 14.60 -5.83
C ALA A 2 -13.29 13.52 -5.68
N VAL A 3 -12.32 13.74 -4.80
CA VAL A 3 -11.27 12.75 -4.50
C VAL A 3 -11.71 11.98 -3.26
N PHE A 4 -12.06 10.71 -3.44
CA PHE A 4 -12.46 9.83 -2.35
C PHE A 4 -11.26 9.05 -1.82
N ARG A 5 -11.12 8.96 -0.50
CA ARG A 5 -10.12 8.13 0.17
C ARG A 5 -10.83 7.02 0.95
N LEU A 6 -10.52 5.78 0.60
CA LEU A 6 -10.94 4.61 1.36
C LEU A 6 -10.23 4.62 2.72
N THR A 7 -10.97 4.53 3.81
CA THR A 7 -10.40 4.64 5.17
C THR A 7 -10.52 3.36 5.97
N ILE A 8 -11.57 2.58 5.77
CA ILE A 8 -11.76 1.30 6.48
C ILE A 8 -12.08 0.19 5.47
N ARG A 9 -11.39 -0.93 5.66
CA ARG A 9 -11.52 -2.16 4.86
C ARG A 9 -11.80 -3.32 5.78
N LYS A 10 -12.60 -4.28 5.33
CA LYS A 10 -12.79 -5.55 5.99
C LYS A 10 -12.36 -6.67 5.04
N ILE A 11 -11.59 -7.63 5.54
CA ILE A 11 -11.15 -8.81 4.80
C ILE A 11 -11.53 -10.00 5.66
N GLY A 12 -12.50 -10.80 5.21
CA GLY A 12 -13.06 -11.86 6.04
C GLY A 12 -13.65 -11.28 7.33
N ALA A 13 -13.15 -11.70 8.50
CA ALA A 13 -13.56 -11.15 9.80
C ALA A 13 -12.70 -9.97 10.29
N ALA A 14 -11.58 -9.67 9.63
CA ALA A 14 -10.62 -8.67 10.05
C ALA A 14 -10.97 -7.28 9.52
N VAL A 15 -10.94 -6.27 10.38
CA VAL A 15 -11.14 -4.86 10.05
C VAL A 15 -9.79 -4.13 10.05
N PHE A 16 -9.57 -3.29 9.05
CA PHE A 16 -8.34 -2.56 8.83
C PHE A 16 -8.59 -1.09 8.58
N HIS A 17 -7.79 -0.25 9.21
CA HIS A 17 -7.72 1.19 8.95
C HIS A 17 -6.57 1.49 7.98
N VAL A 18 -6.84 2.31 6.95
CA VAL A 18 -5.84 2.71 5.96
C VAL A 18 -4.97 3.84 6.53
N ASP A 19 -3.69 3.56 6.83
CA ASP A 19 -2.73 4.55 7.32
C ASP A 19 -2.26 5.45 6.18
N LYS A 20 -1.49 4.89 5.23
CA LYS A 20 -0.90 5.64 4.13
C LYS A 20 -0.43 4.75 2.98
N SER A 21 -0.15 5.36 1.84
CA SER A 21 0.57 4.71 0.75
C SER A 21 1.97 4.27 1.19
N CYS A 22 2.36 3.05 0.83
CA CYS A 22 3.66 2.50 1.17
C CYS A 22 4.74 3.09 0.25
N THR A 23 5.79 3.66 0.83
CA THR A 23 6.99 4.09 0.08
C THR A 23 7.89 2.89 -0.12
N ARG A 24 8.31 2.61 -1.36
CA ARG A 24 9.26 1.52 -1.64
C ARG A 24 10.71 1.98 -1.45
N CYS A 25 11.51 1.11 -0.85
CA CYS A 25 12.94 1.28 -0.63
C CYS A 25 13.74 0.20 -1.38
N VAL A 26 15.07 0.22 -1.23
CA VAL A 26 16.01 -0.68 -1.91
C VAL A 26 15.77 -2.17 -1.65
N ILE A 27 15.04 -2.55 -0.58
CA ILE A 27 14.74 -3.95 -0.27
C ILE A 27 14.03 -4.69 -1.42
N THR A 28 13.27 -3.98 -2.27
CA THR A 28 12.68 -4.62 -3.48
C THR A 28 13.69 -5.08 -4.52
N THR A 29 14.93 -4.59 -4.45
CA THR A 29 16.01 -4.87 -5.41
C THR A 29 16.92 -6.01 -4.93
N ILE A 30 16.58 -6.63 -3.80
CA ILE A 30 17.32 -7.73 -3.21
C ILE A 30 16.66 -9.04 -3.63
N ASP A 31 17.44 -9.95 -4.20
CA ASP A 31 17.01 -11.30 -4.48
C ASP A 31 16.67 -12.01 -3.16
N GLN A 32 15.46 -12.52 -3.03
CA GLN A 32 14.99 -13.09 -1.77
C GLN A 32 15.58 -14.48 -1.48
N LYS A 33 16.23 -15.14 -2.47
CA LYS A 33 16.87 -16.45 -2.29
C LYS A 33 18.34 -16.30 -1.92
N SER A 34 19.09 -15.45 -2.64
CA SER A 34 20.53 -15.26 -2.41
C SER A 34 20.84 -14.13 -1.43
N GLY A 35 19.92 -13.18 -1.22
CA GLY A 35 20.18 -11.97 -0.43
C GLY A 35 21.03 -10.93 -1.16
N GLU A 36 21.35 -11.15 -2.43
CA GLU A 36 22.20 -10.26 -3.21
C GLU A 36 21.39 -9.14 -3.88
N LYS A 37 22.04 -8.01 -4.11
CA LYS A 37 21.43 -6.90 -4.83
C LYS A 37 21.43 -7.18 -6.34
N MET A 38 20.25 -7.18 -6.94
CA MET A 38 20.03 -7.47 -8.36
C MET A 38 20.18 -6.25 -9.28
N GLY A 39 20.46 -5.07 -8.72
CA GLY A 39 20.60 -3.81 -9.46
C GLY A 39 19.59 -2.75 -9.04
N ALA A 40 19.05 -2.00 -10.00
CA ALA A 40 18.14 -0.88 -9.76
C ALA A 40 16.64 -1.22 -9.98
N GLU A 41 16.35 -2.35 -10.60
CA GLU A 41 14.97 -2.82 -10.79
C GLU A 41 14.47 -3.54 -9.53
N PRO A 42 13.17 -3.42 -9.19
CA PRO A 42 12.09 -2.77 -9.96
C PRO A 42 11.93 -1.25 -9.69
N LEU A 43 12.79 -0.63 -8.88
CA LEU A 43 12.61 0.77 -8.47
C LEU A 43 12.74 1.76 -9.62
N LYS A 44 13.66 1.52 -10.56
CA LYS A 44 13.82 2.37 -11.76
C LYS A 44 12.54 2.36 -12.61
N THR A 45 11.94 1.19 -12.86
CA THR A 45 10.65 1.11 -13.55
C THR A 45 9.52 1.77 -12.75
N LEU A 46 9.41 1.50 -11.45
CA LEU A 46 8.36 2.11 -10.63
C LEU A 46 8.50 3.64 -10.57
N ALA A 47 9.72 4.18 -10.60
CA ALA A 47 9.95 5.62 -10.59
C ALA A 47 9.31 6.35 -11.78
N SER A 48 9.16 5.69 -12.93
CA SER A 48 8.61 6.33 -14.13
C SER A 48 7.12 6.67 -14.01
N TYR A 49 6.36 5.96 -13.16
CA TYR A 49 4.90 6.10 -13.09
C TYR A 49 4.29 6.08 -11.69
N ARG A 50 5.04 5.70 -10.65
CA ARG A 50 4.58 5.61 -9.26
C ARG A 50 5.08 6.73 -8.35
N ILE A 51 5.71 7.77 -8.91
CA ILE A 51 6.03 9.00 -8.19
C ILE A 51 4.85 9.97 -8.35
N PRO A 52 4.15 10.36 -7.26
CA PRO A 52 3.06 11.32 -7.36
C PRO A 52 3.55 12.67 -7.85
N LYS A 53 2.81 13.30 -8.78
CA LYS A 53 3.16 14.61 -9.36
C LYS A 53 3.38 15.71 -8.30
N ARG A 54 2.66 15.64 -7.18
CA ARG A 54 2.75 16.61 -6.07
C ARG A 54 3.79 16.22 -4.99
N SER A 55 4.57 15.17 -5.19
CA SER A 55 5.52 14.67 -4.19
C SER A 55 6.80 15.50 -4.20
N ILE A 56 7.02 16.29 -3.15
CA ILE A 56 8.24 17.10 -2.98
C ILE A 56 9.49 16.22 -2.88
N LYS A 57 9.37 15.01 -2.30
CA LYS A 57 10.49 14.10 -2.03
C LYS A 57 10.67 13.00 -3.09
N LYS A 58 9.98 13.09 -4.24
CA LYS A 58 10.02 12.09 -5.35
C LYS A 58 9.90 10.62 -4.88
N LYS A 59 9.11 10.37 -3.85
CA LYS A 59 8.94 9.03 -3.26
C LYS A 59 8.14 8.12 -4.20
N ILE A 60 8.65 6.92 -4.44
CA ILE A 60 7.97 5.86 -5.19
C ILE A 60 6.93 5.22 -4.28
N LEU A 61 5.65 5.26 -4.68
CA LEU A 61 4.53 4.71 -3.90
C LEU A 61 3.96 3.45 -4.54
N PHE A 62 4.00 2.33 -3.81
CA PHE A 62 3.42 1.07 -4.27
C PHE A 62 2.91 0.24 -3.09
N GLY A 63 1.61 -0.04 -3.08
CA GLY A 63 0.90 -0.67 -1.95
C GLY A 63 0.32 0.34 -0.96
N GLN A 64 -0.33 -0.19 0.09
CA GLN A 64 -0.94 0.56 1.18
C GLN A 64 -0.58 -0.08 2.51
N ASN A 65 -0.28 0.76 3.51
CA ASN A 65 -0.12 0.32 4.89
C ASN A 65 -1.50 0.30 5.56
N LEU A 66 -1.80 -0.80 6.24
CA LEU A 66 -3.04 -1.02 6.97
C LEU A 66 -2.72 -1.29 8.44
N ILE A 67 -3.60 -0.83 9.33
CA ILE A 67 -3.55 -1.10 10.77
C ILE A 67 -4.75 -1.98 11.12
N ALA A 68 -4.49 -3.13 11.75
CA ALA A 68 -5.56 -4.01 12.22
C ALA A 68 -6.35 -3.33 13.35
N GLY A 69 -7.68 -3.28 13.20
CA GLY A 69 -8.60 -2.67 14.16
C GLY A 69 -9.14 -3.64 15.21
N ASN A 70 -9.12 -4.95 14.94
CA ASN A 70 -9.56 -5.99 15.86
C ASN A 70 -8.55 -7.14 15.90
N VAL A 71 -7.99 -7.38 17.09
CA VAL A 71 -6.99 -8.42 17.34
C VAL A 71 -7.66 -9.80 17.34
N GLY A 72 -6.95 -10.82 16.85
CA GLY A 72 -7.41 -12.22 16.87
C GLY A 72 -8.29 -12.62 15.69
N ALA A 73 -8.62 -11.69 14.78
CA ALA A 73 -9.33 -12.03 13.56
C ALA A 73 -8.41 -12.80 12.59
N GLU A 74 -8.90 -13.93 12.07
CA GLU A 74 -8.23 -14.69 11.02
C GLU A 74 -8.52 -14.10 9.64
N ILE A 75 -7.53 -14.23 8.75
CA ILE A 75 -7.66 -13.96 7.31
C ILE A 75 -7.20 -15.18 6.53
N ARG A 76 -7.91 -15.52 5.45
CA ARG A 76 -7.62 -16.67 4.59
C ARG A 76 -7.64 -16.26 3.12
N VAL A 77 -6.90 -17.02 2.30
CA VAL A 77 -6.97 -16.85 0.84
C VAL A 77 -8.39 -17.15 0.39
N GLY A 78 -8.97 -16.23 -0.38
CA GLY A 78 -10.36 -16.28 -0.83
C GLY A 78 -11.30 -15.38 -0.03
N ASP A 79 -10.87 -14.82 1.10
CA ASP A 79 -11.68 -13.87 1.87
C ASP A 79 -12.02 -12.62 1.06
N GLN A 80 -13.28 -12.22 1.14
CA GLN A 80 -13.78 -11.05 0.44
C GLN A 80 -13.25 -9.76 1.08
N LEU A 81 -12.84 -8.83 0.23
CA LEU A 81 -12.52 -7.45 0.60
C LEU A 81 -13.78 -6.59 0.48
N GLU A 82 -14.22 -6.03 1.61
CA GLU A 82 -15.31 -5.07 1.70
C GLU A 82 -14.77 -3.67 2.07
N ILE A 83 -15.36 -2.63 1.50
CA ILE A 83 -15.08 -1.24 1.87
C ILE A 83 -16.15 -0.80 2.86
N LEU A 84 -15.74 -0.52 4.10
CA LEU A 84 -16.68 -0.11 5.14
C LEU A 84 -16.84 1.41 5.23
N GLU A 85 -15.79 2.16 4.87
CA GLU A 85 -15.83 3.63 4.95
C GLU A 85 -15.03 4.28 3.83
N ILE A 86 -15.63 5.33 3.25
CA ILE A 86 -15.02 6.22 2.27
C ILE A 86 -15.14 7.64 2.79
N LYS A 87 -14.01 8.33 2.95
CA LYS A 87 -13.99 9.76 3.28
C LYS A 87 -13.81 10.61 2.03
N ASN A 88 -14.59 11.67 1.94
CA ASN A 88 -14.35 12.75 1.01
C ASN A 88 -13.12 13.53 1.45
N LEU A 89 -12.10 13.61 0.59
CA LEU A 89 -11.04 14.59 0.76
C LEU A 89 -11.62 15.93 0.26
N LYS A 90 -12.02 16.80 1.19
CA LYS A 90 -12.23 18.22 0.86
C LYS A 90 -10.87 18.76 0.38
N ASN A 91 -10.89 19.43 -0.78
CA ASN A 91 -9.71 20.00 -1.43
C ASN A 91 -8.93 20.94 -0.50
#